data_AF-A0A917F591-F1
#
_entry.id   AF-A0A917F591-F1
#
_cell.length_a   1.000
_cell.length_b   1.000
_cell.length_c   1.000
_cell.angle_alpha   90.00
_cell.angle_beta   90.00
_cell.angle_gamma   90.00
#
_symmetry.space_group_name_H-M   'P 1'
#
loop_
_entity.id
_entity.type
_entity.pdbx_description
1 polymer ?
#
loop_
_entity_poly.entity_id
_entity_poly.type
_entity_poly.pdbx_seq_one_letter_code
_entity_poly.pdbx_strand_id
1 'polypeptide(L)'
;MSRFDEFSVVDEITLNQVRQRLQLSAADLGPEIVSFRAVPGAKGTAFVVLTPLLAFALLLLPGVTVGTFEVTMAVVVWLLAQLALGAFWIRGWLERHRVCRHGLVLGRRGEYAVPWSTIDPGRVRLLRRANLLTRHGIAAGRLLRPGETLGHALLVNGLDDTPAGHERLAVNEQLLREGRGADEHLTCFDRWVLAGRHAPDLVRAMEEAMVADGYPAQGMAAEVVAHPLVLAWTPQPDASGIPGEHLSPLRRTTDPVIGTRAARA
;
A
#
# COMPACT_ATOMS: atom_id res chain seq x y z
N MET A 1 -12.62 0.29 -42.31
CA MET A 1 -11.66 1.01 -41.44
C MET A 1 -12.20 0.95 -40.04
N SER A 2 -11.46 0.27 -39.17
CA SER A 2 -11.86 -0.14 -37.83
C SER A 2 -11.75 1.03 -36.87
N ARG A 3 -12.76 1.25 -36.02
CA ARG A 3 -12.83 2.33 -34.99
C ARG A 3 -11.80 2.17 -33.85
N PHE A 4 -10.81 1.30 -34.01
CA PHE A 4 -9.83 0.93 -32.99
C PHE A 4 -8.41 1.46 -33.25
N ASP A 5 -8.16 2.13 -34.39
CA ASP A 5 -6.82 2.64 -34.74
C ASP A 5 -6.43 3.95 -34.00
N GLU A 6 -7.29 4.49 -33.13
CA GLU A 6 -7.11 5.83 -32.54
C GLU A 6 -6.61 5.85 -31.08
N PHE A 7 -6.38 4.70 -30.43
CA PHE A 7 -6.12 4.67 -28.96
C PHE A 7 -5.01 3.72 -28.48
N SER A 8 -3.91 3.53 -29.21
CA SER A 8 -2.68 3.05 -28.54
C SER A 8 -1.97 4.24 -27.91
N VAL A 9 -2.51 4.78 -26.81
CA VAL A 9 -1.90 5.93 -26.09
C VAL A 9 -0.60 5.52 -25.40
N VAL A 10 -0.39 4.22 -25.19
CA VAL A 10 0.85 3.66 -24.64
C VAL A 10 1.72 3.13 -25.78
N ASP A 11 2.93 3.68 -25.92
CA ASP A 11 3.92 3.24 -26.89
C ASP A 11 4.91 2.22 -26.30
N GLU A 12 5.69 1.58 -27.17
CA GLU A 12 6.70 0.60 -26.77
C GLU A 12 7.77 1.21 -25.86
N ILE A 13 8.10 2.49 -26.06
CA ILE A 13 9.09 3.23 -25.27
C ILE A 13 8.63 3.31 -23.81
N THR A 14 7.36 3.66 -23.59
CA THR A 14 6.73 3.76 -22.27
C THR A 14 6.72 2.42 -21.57
N LEU A 15 6.32 1.33 -22.26
CA LEU A 15 6.35 -0.02 -21.68
C LEU A 15 7.78 -0.47 -21.34
N ASN A 16 8.76 -0.21 -22.20
CA ASN A 16 10.16 -0.53 -21.94
C ASN A 16 10.70 0.23 -20.72
N GLN A 17 10.35 1.51 -20.58
CA GLN A 17 10.70 2.34 -19.44
C GLN A 17 10.08 1.84 -18.13
N VAL A 18 8.84 1.36 -18.17
CA VAL A 18 8.17 0.75 -17.02
C VAL A 18 8.85 -0.59 -16.67
N ARG A 19 9.13 -1.43 -17.67
CA ARG A 19 9.81 -2.72 -17.49
C ARG A 19 11.17 -2.56 -16.82
N GLN A 20 11.96 -1.58 -17.26
CA GLN A 20 13.25 -1.27 -16.63
C GLN A 20 13.11 -0.91 -15.15
N ARG A 21 12.04 -0.17 -14.79
CA ARG A 21 11.78 0.18 -13.39
C ARG A 21 11.31 -1.00 -12.54
N LEU A 22 10.57 -1.93 -13.12
CA LEU A 22 10.19 -3.18 -12.44
C LEU A 22 11.38 -4.11 -12.19
N GLN A 23 12.50 -3.91 -12.88
CA GLN A 23 13.73 -4.67 -12.65
C GLN A 23 14.61 -4.06 -11.55
N LEU A 24 14.27 -2.87 -11.03
CA LEU A 24 15.01 -2.24 -9.95
C LEU A 24 14.82 -3.02 -8.66
N SER A 25 15.94 -3.29 -7.99
CA SER A 25 15.97 -3.93 -6.69
C SER A 25 16.15 -2.89 -5.58
N ALA A 26 16.05 -3.33 -4.32
CA ALA A 26 16.34 -2.49 -3.18
C ALA A 26 17.77 -1.91 -3.19
N ALA A 27 18.74 -2.59 -3.81
CA ALA A 27 20.11 -2.11 -3.91
C ALA A 27 20.24 -0.92 -4.88
N ASP A 28 19.40 -0.88 -5.91
CA ASP A 28 19.43 0.17 -6.94
C ASP A 28 18.81 1.48 -6.45
N LEU A 29 18.03 1.44 -5.37
CA LEU A 29 17.40 2.63 -4.78
C LEU A 29 18.37 3.49 -3.94
N GLY A 30 19.63 3.09 -3.84
CA GLY A 30 20.67 3.80 -3.10
C GLY A 30 20.58 3.63 -1.58
N PRO A 31 21.34 4.43 -0.82
CA PRO A 31 21.43 4.26 0.63
C PRO A 31 20.10 4.56 1.33
N GLU A 32 19.84 3.80 2.40
CA GLU A 32 18.74 4.05 3.34
C GLU A 32 18.98 5.37 4.08
N ILE A 33 18.02 6.29 4.00
CA ILE A 33 18.02 7.56 4.73
C ILE A 33 17.40 7.33 6.10
N VAL A 34 16.22 6.70 6.14
CA VAL A 34 15.49 6.41 7.37
C VAL A 34 14.59 5.19 7.19
N SER A 35 14.35 4.46 8.27
CA SER A 35 13.39 3.35 8.29
C SER A 35 12.31 3.50 9.33
N PHE A 36 11.11 3.13 8.91
CA PHE A 36 9.91 3.08 9.73
C PHE A 36 9.45 1.63 9.82
N ARG A 37 8.81 1.30 10.95
CA ARG A 37 8.12 0.03 11.14
C ARG A 37 6.63 0.27 11.17
N ALA A 38 5.85 -0.65 10.63
CA ALA A 38 4.40 -0.66 10.77
C ALA A 38 4.00 -1.12 12.19
N VAL A 39 4.45 -0.37 13.20
CA VAL A 39 4.18 -0.73 14.60
C VAL A 39 2.70 -0.51 14.88
N PRO A 40 1.98 -1.53 15.37
CA PRO A 40 0.60 -1.38 15.77
C PRO A 40 0.46 -0.32 16.87
N GLY A 41 -0.67 0.41 16.85
CA GLY A 41 -0.96 1.39 17.89
C GLY A 41 -1.10 0.74 19.27
N ALA A 42 -0.81 1.50 20.34
CA ALA A 42 -0.85 1.00 21.72
C ALA A 42 -2.18 0.32 22.09
N LYS A 43 -3.31 0.81 21.55
CA LYS A 43 -4.63 0.20 21.74
C LYS A 43 -4.74 -1.19 21.12
N GLY A 44 -4.22 -1.38 19.92
CA GLY A 44 -4.19 -2.69 19.25
C GLY A 44 -3.28 -3.67 19.99
N THR A 45 -2.10 -3.21 20.40
CA THR A 45 -1.18 -3.99 21.25
C THR A 45 -1.83 -4.40 22.56
N ALA A 46 -2.49 -3.45 23.25
CA ALA A 46 -3.21 -3.73 24.48
C ALA A 46 -4.33 -4.76 24.25
N PHE A 47 -5.10 -4.65 23.16
CA PHE A 47 -6.14 -5.64 22.85
C PHE A 47 -5.56 -7.04 22.63
N VAL A 48 -4.50 -7.18 21.84
CA VAL A 48 -3.85 -8.47 21.55
C VAL A 48 -3.24 -9.10 22.80
N VAL A 49 -2.73 -8.30 23.74
CA VAL A 49 -2.07 -8.80 24.96
C VAL A 49 -3.05 -8.98 26.13
N LEU A 50 -3.95 -8.03 26.37
CA LEU A 50 -4.85 -8.04 27.51
C LEU A 50 -6.01 -9.01 27.34
N THR A 51 -6.54 -9.18 26.12
CA THR A 51 -7.65 -10.11 25.89
C THR A 51 -7.28 -11.53 26.31
N PRO A 52 -6.09 -12.07 25.97
CA PRO A 52 -5.72 -13.39 26.43
C PRO A 52 -5.41 -13.52 27.91
N LEU A 53 -4.82 -12.48 28.50
CA LEU A 53 -4.62 -12.45 29.95
C LEU A 53 -5.95 -12.44 30.71
N LEU A 54 -6.94 -11.67 30.23
CA LEU A 54 -8.25 -11.60 30.84
C LEU A 54 -8.99 -12.94 30.74
N ALA A 55 -8.99 -13.57 29.56
CA ALA A 55 -9.59 -14.89 29.39
C ALA A 55 -8.92 -15.95 30.27
N PHE A 56 -7.58 -15.94 30.35
CA PHE A 56 -6.85 -16.83 31.24
C PHE A 56 -7.21 -16.58 32.72
N ALA A 57 -7.29 -15.33 33.15
CA ALA A 57 -7.70 -14.99 34.51
C ALA A 57 -9.13 -15.44 34.84
N LEU A 58 -10.06 -15.33 33.88
CA LEU A 58 -11.43 -15.82 34.03
C LEU A 58 -11.49 -17.34 34.19
N LEU A 59 -10.61 -18.10 33.52
CA LEU A 59 -10.50 -19.55 33.67
C LEU A 59 -9.96 -19.98 35.05
N LEU A 60 -9.26 -19.09 35.75
CA LEU A 60 -8.74 -19.34 37.09
C LEU A 60 -9.76 -19.00 38.20
N LEU A 61 -10.92 -18.42 37.86
CA LEU A 61 -11.93 -18.07 38.85
C LEU A 61 -12.59 -19.33 39.43
N PRO A 62 -12.71 -19.43 40.77
CA PRO A 62 -13.37 -20.56 41.41
C PRO A 62 -14.85 -20.62 40.99
N GLY A 63 -15.28 -21.80 40.54
CA GLY A 63 -16.66 -22.03 40.04
C GLY A 63 -16.77 -22.19 38.53
N VAL A 64 -15.72 -21.91 37.75
CA VAL A 64 -15.67 -22.24 36.31
C VAL A 64 -15.24 -23.70 36.16
N THR A 65 -16.21 -24.61 36.10
CA THR A 65 -15.93 -26.02 35.81
C THR A 65 -15.71 -26.20 34.31
N VAL A 66 -14.46 -26.43 33.88
CA VAL A 66 -14.05 -26.70 32.48
C VAL A 66 -14.47 -28.12 32.01
N GLY A 67 -15.55 -28.66 32.58
CA GLY A 67 -15.97 -30.05 32.37
C GLY A 67 -16.91 -30.25 31.17
N THR A 68 -17.43 -29.18 30.59
CA THR A 68 -18.33 -29.27 29.43
C THR A 68 -17.52 -29.17 28.14
N PHE A 69 -17.74 -30.11 27.22
CA PHE A 69 -17.12 -30.14 25.89
C PHE A 69 -17.22 -28.77 25.18
N GLU A 70 -18.32 -28.05 25.36
CA GLU A 70 -18.59 -26.73 24.80
C GLU A 70 -17.61 -25.65 25.30
N VAL A 71 -17.31 -25.61 26.60
CA VAL A 71 -16.35 -24.63 27.16
C VAL A 71 -14.95 -24.90 26.64
N THR A 72 -14.55 -26.17 26.58
CA THR A 72 -13.24 -26.56 26.02
C THR A 72 -13.13 -26.16 24.55
N MET A 73 -14.15 -26.45 23.74
CA MET A 73 -14.18 -26.04 22.33
C MET A 73 -14.13 -24.52 22.16
N ALA A 74 -14.89 -23.77 22.97
CA ALA A 74 -14.88 -22.31 22.93
C ALA A 74 -13.49 -21.74 23.26
N VAL A 75 -12.82 -22.27 24.29
CA VAL A 75 -11.45 -21.86 24.66
C VAL A 75 -10.46 -22.19 23.54
N VAL A 76 -10.54 -23.38 22.94
CA VAL A 76 -9.65 -23.77 21.82
C VAL A 76 -9.85 -22.84 20.62
N VAL A 77 -11.10 -22.61 20.19
CA VAL A 77 -11.41 -21.70 19.07
C VAL A 77 -10.91 -20.30 19.35
N TRP A 78 -11.14 -19.79 20.57
CA TRP A 78 -10.68 -18.47 20.97
C TRP A 78 -9.14 -18.38 21.01
N LEU A 79 -8.43 -19.39 21.51
CA LEU A 79 -6.96 -19.44 21.47
C LEU A 79 -6.43 -19.44 20.04
N LEU A 80 -7.03 -20.23 19.14
CA LEU A 80 -6.67 -20.24 17.72
C LEU A 80 -6.92 -18.88 17.07
N ALA A 81 -8.02 -18.22 17.39
CA ALA A 81 -8.30 -16.86 16.92
C ALA A 81 -7.25 -15.85 17.42
N GLN A 82 -6.80 -15.97 18.68
CA GLN A 82 -5.73 -15.12 19.22
C GLN A 82 -4.38 -15.40 18.60
N LEU A 83 -4.04 -16.67 18.35
CA LEU A 83 -2.82 -17.02 17.64
C LEU A 83 -2.83 -16.46 16.21
N ALA A 84 -3.96 -16.56 15.50
CA ALA A 84 -4.12 -15.95 14.19
C ALA A 84 -3.95 -14.43 14.27
N LEU A 85 -4.64 -13.75 15.19
CA LEU A 85 -4.53 -12.31 15.40
C LEU A 85 -3.11 -11.88 15.77
N GLY A 86 -2.45 -12.61 16.67
CA GLY A 86 -1.07 -12.40 17.08
C GLY A 86 -0.09 -12.61 15.92
N ALA A 87 -0.31 -13.61 15.06
CA ALA A 87 0.50 -13.82 13.86
C ALA A 87 0.34 -12.66 12.86
N PHE A 88 -0.88 -12.16 12.65
CA PHE A 88 -1.11 -10.95 11.85
C PHE A 88 -0.41 -9.72 12.46
N TRP A 89 -0.49 -9.57 13.79
CA TRP A 89 0.12 -8.47 14.52
C TRP A 89 1.66 -8.50 14.44
N ILE A 90 2.28 -9.65 14.70
CA ILE A 90 3.74 -9.85 14.58
C ILE A 90 4.18 -9.59 13.15
N ARG A 91 3.41 -10.07 12.18
CA ARG A 91 3.73 -9.85 10.78
C ARG A 91 3.83 -8.37 10.44
N GLY A 92 2.88 -7.56 10.88
CA GLY A 92 2.95 -6.11 10.72
C GLY A 92 4.14 -5.46 11.39
N TRP A 93 4.44 -5.90 12.60
CA TRP A 93 5.59 -5.39 13.32
C TRP A 93 6.93 -5.69 12.63
N LEU A 94 6.99 -6.77 11.84
CA LEU A 94 8.15 -7.13 11.04
C LEU A 94 8.24 -6.37 9.70
N GLU A 95 7.16 -5.72 9.28
CA GLU A 95 7.12 -4.92 8.06
C GLU A 95 7.91 -3.62 8.26
N ARG A 96 8.79 -3.33 7.29
CA ARG A 96 9.64 -2.14 7.31
C ARG A 96 9.36 -1.31 6.06
N HIS A 97 9.21 -0.01 6.26
CA HIS A 97 9.15 0.98 5.20
C HIS A 97 10.44 1.78 5.27
N ARG A 98 11.32 1.60 4.29
CA ARG A 98 12.61 2.30 4.23
C ARG A 98 12.52 3.37 3.17
N VAL A 99 12.88 4.58 3.55
CA VAL A 99 13.05 5.71 2.62
C VAL A 99 14.52 5.69 2.21
N CYS A 100 14.76 5.40 0.94
CA CYS A 100 16.09 5.40 0.35
C CYS A 100 16.28 6.65 -0.52
N ARG A 101 17.51 6.87 -1.00
CA ARG A 101 17.82 8.03 -1.84
C ARG A 101 16.92 8.14 -3.09
N HIS A 102 16.65 7.03 -3.78
CA HIS A 102 15.95 7.01 -5.06
C HIS A 102 14.58 6.31 -5.05
N GLY A 103 14.09 5.89 -3.88
CA GLY A 103 12.79 5.23 -3.78
C GLY A 103 12.43 4.75 -2.37
N LEU A 104 11.30 4.06 -2.28
CA LEU A 104 10.92 3.27 -1.11
C LEU A 104 11.34 1.83 -1.28
N VAL A 105 11.83 1.24 -0.20
CA VAL A 105 11.97 -0.21 -0.06
C VAL A 105 10.96 -0.70 0.96
N LEU A 106 10.06 -1.58 0.52
CA LEU A 106 8.94 -2.12 1.29
C LEU A 106 9.09 -3.64 1.45
N GLY A 107 8.29 -4.26 2.32
CA GLY A 107 8.43 -5.68 2.64
C GLY A 107 9.24 -5.93 3.90
N ARG A 108 8.95 -7.04 4.58
CA ARG A 108 9.73 -7.55 5.73
C ARG A 108 11.25 -7.59 5.48
N ARG A 109 11.65 -7.94 4.27
CA ARG A 109 13.06 -8.10 3.86
C ARG A 109 13.51 -7.07 2.83
N GLY A 110 12.69 -6.05 2.54
CA GLY A 110 12.93 -5.15 1.42
C GLY A 110 12.70 -5.83 0.07
N GLU A 111 11.56 -6.53 -0.02
CA GLU A 111 11.19 -7.37 -1.16
C GLU A 111 10.65 -6.56 -2.34
N TYR A 112 10.24 -5.31 -2.09
CA TYR A 112 9.59 -4.46 -3.09
C TYR A 112 10.32 -3.12 -3.19
N ALA A 113 10.73 -2.76 -4.39
CA ALA A 113 11.33 -1.48 -4.70
C ALA A 113 10.30 -0.59 -5.41
N VAL A 114 10.06 0.61 -4.87
CA VAL A 114 9.14 1.60 -5.45
C VAL A 114 9.93 2.88 -5.74
N PRO A 115 10.41 3.08 -6.97
CA PRO A 115 11.24 4.24 -7.32
C PRO A 115 10.48 5.56 -7.24
N TRP A 116 11.15 6.66 -6.87
CA TRP A 116 10.51 7.99 -6.79
C TRP A 116 9.86 8.43 -8.10
N SER A 117 10.46 8.09 -9.24
CA SER A 117 9.90 8.37 -10.58
C SER A 117 8.51 7.76 -10.83
N THR A 118 8.11 6.78 -10.01
CA THR A 118 6.82 6.10 -10.10
C THR A 118 5.78 6.67 -9.13
N ILE A 119 6.21 7.48 -8.17
CA ILE A 119 5.36 8.05 -7.14
C ILE A 119 4.94 9.46 -7.53
N ASP A 120 3.63 9.72 -7.48
CA ASP A 120 3.07 11.04 -7.70
C ASP A 120 2.85 11.78 -6.37
N PRO A 121 3.63 12.85 -6.08
CA PRO A 121 3.45 13.66 -4.87
C PRO A 121 2.02 14.17 -4.72
N GLY A 122 1.37 14.51 -5.85
CA GLY A 122 0.00 15.02 -5.90
C GLY A 122 -1.06 13.95 -5.59
N ARG A 123 -0.69 12.66 -5.51
CA ARG A 123 -1.57 11.53 -5.19
C ARG A 123 -1.21 10.83 -3.88
N VAL A 124 -0.23 11.34 -3.13
CA VAL A 124 0.02 10.88 -1.77
C VAL A 124 -1.11 11.38 -0.87
N ARG A 125 -1.70 10.51 -0.05
CA ARG A 125 -2.81 10.86 0.85
C ARG A 125 -2.61 10.25 2.22
N LEU A 126 -2.89 11.02 3.28
CA LEU A 126 -2.97 10.50 4.63
C LEU A 126 -4.40 10.01 4.87
N LEU A 127 -4.58 8.71 5.02
CA LEU A 127 -5.85 8.09 5.34
C LEU A 127 -6.11 8.16 6.85
N ARG A 128 -7.30 8.58 7.23
CA ARG A 128 -7.90 8.37 8.56
C ARG A 128 -8.97 7.28 8.47
N ARG A 129 -9.09 6.46 9.51
CA ARG A 129 -9.97 5.28 9.57
C ARG A 129 -9.66 4.27 8.46
N ALA A 130 -8.36 4.03 8.23
CA ALA A 130 -7.88 3.11 7.19
C ALA A 130 -8.35 1.65 7.36
N ASN A 131 -8.90 1.28 8.52
CA ASN A 131 -9.63 0.02 8.72
C ASN A 131 -10.89 -0.12 7.85
N LEU A 132 -11.40 0.97 7.27
CA LEU A 132 -12.57 0.96 6.39
C LEU A 132 -12.21 0.82 4.91
N LEU A 133 -10.92 0.75 4.57
CA LEU A 133 -10.45 0.79 3.19
C LEU A 133 -11.00 -0.35 2.33
N THR A 134 -11.10 -1.57 2.88
CA THR A 134 -11.65 -2.73 2.16
C THR A 134 -13.12 -2.56 1.79
N ARG A 135 -13.87 -1.68 2.48
CA ARG A 135 -15.26 -1.33 2.11
C ARG A 135 -15.34 -0.46 0.86
N HIS A 136 -14.26 0.23 0.52
CA HIS A 136 -14.14 0.99 -0.74
C HIS A 136 -13.64 0.11 -1.89
N GLY A 137 -13.68 -1.22 -1.72
CA GLY A 137 -13.27 -2.22 -2.70
C GLY A 137 -11.78 -2.19 -3.06
N ILE A 138 -10.99 -1.34 -2.39
CA ILE A 138 -9.53 -1.39 -2.48
C ILE A 138 -9.11 -2.69 -1.81
N ALA A 139 -8.80 -3.66 -2.66
CA ALA A 139 -8.28 -4.94 -2.23
C ALA A 139 -7.01 -4.67 -1.44
N ALA A 140 -6.89 -5.40 -0.34
CA ALA A 140 -5.68 -5.38 0.43
C ALA A 140 -4.57 -6.03 -0.43
N GLY A 141 -3.71 -5.21 -1.05
CA GLY A 141 -2.53 -5.71 -1.76
C GLY A 141 -1.63 -6.51 -0.80
N ARG A 142 -0.57 -7.15 -1.29
CA ARG A 142 0.35 -7.94 -0.43
C ARG A 142 0.91 -7.17 0.77
N LEU A 143 0.89 -5.84 0.73
CA LEU A 143 1.33 -4.94 1.79
C LEU A 143 0.22 -4.30 2.62
N LEU A 144 -1.04 -4.37 2.18
CA LEU A 144 -2.16 -3.94 3.00
C LEU A 144 -2.57 -5.13 3.87
N ARG A 145 -2.38 -5.06 5.18
CA ARG A 145 -2.73 -6.17 6.06
C ARG A 145 -3.81 -5.74 7.05
N PRO A 146 -4.95 -6.47 7.12
CA PRO A 146 -6.14 -6.04 7.88
C PRO A 146 -5.94 -5.81 9.40
N GLY A 147 -4.76 -6.12 9.95
CA GLY A 147 -4.47 -5.96 11.38
C GLY A 147 -3.84 -4.62 11.80
N GLU A 148 -3.41 -3.77 10.85
CA GLU A 148 -2.46 -2.68 11.16
C GLU A 148 -3.04 -1.26 11.13
N THR A 149 -4.33 -1.09 10.82
CA THR A 149 -4.89 0.24 10.52
C THR A 149 -6.01 0.67 11.47
N LEU A 150 -5.79 0.63 12.79
CA LEU A 150 -6.73 1.21 13.77
C LEU A 150 -6.69 2.75 13.84
N GLY A 151 -6.45 3.43 12.71
CA GLY A 151 -6.68 4.87 12.65
C GLY A 151 -6.04 5.60 11.48
N HIS A 152 -4.78 5.31 11.14
CA HIS A 152 -4.03 6.11 10.16
C HIS A 152 -3.16 5.25 9.24
N ALA A 153 -3.05 5.64 7.98
CA ALA A 153 -2.12 5.05 7.02
C ALA A 153 -1.76 6.07 5.94
N LEU A 154 -0.59 5.93 5.32
CA LEU A 154 -0.22 6.71 4.15
C LEU A 154 -0.58 5.91 2.90
N LEU A 155 -1.40 6.48 2.03
CA LEU A 155 -1.73 5.93 0.71
C LEU A 155 -0.80 6.59 -0.31
N VAL A 156 -0.08 5.77 -1.06
CA VAL A 156 0.92 6.18 -2.04
C VAL A 156 0.66 5.40 -3.32
N ASN A 157 0.62 6.08 -4.46
CA ASN A 157 0.64 5.40 -5.74
C ASN A 157 2.09 5.14 -6.15
N GLY A 158 2.37 3.96 -6.66
CA GLY A 158 3.71 3.60 -7.12
C GLY A 158 3.67 2.36 -7.97
N LEU A 159 4.80 2.04 -8.59
CA LEU A 159 4.93 0.83 -9.40
C LEU A 159 4.71 -0.41 -8.54
N ASP A 160 3.97 -1.40 -9.06
CA ASP A 160 3.70 -2.68 -8.41
C ASP A 160 4.69 -3.74 -8.86
N ASP A 161 5.72 -3.98 -8.05
CA ASP A 161 6.71 -5.03 -8.27
C ASP A 161 6.25 -6.43 -7.80
N THR A 162 4.96 -6.61 -7.49
CA THR A 162 4.42 -7.94 -7.19
C THR A 162 4.14 -8.72 -8.49
N PRO A 163 3.99 -10.07 -8.43
CA PRO A 163 3.63 -10.86 -9.60
C PRO A 163 2.41 -10.35 -10.38
N ALA A 164 1.45 -9.71 -9.69
CA ALA A 164 0.27 -9.14 -10.33
C ALA A 164 0.61 -7.91 -11.18
N GLY A 165 1.50 -7.02 -10.73
CA GLY A 165 1.98 -5.89 -11.53
C GLY A 165 2.79 -6.33 -12.75
N HIS A 166 3.63 -7.36 -12.60
CA HIS A 166 4.35 -7.98 -13.72
C HIS A 166 3.40 -8.62 -14.74
N GLU A 167 2.37 -9.33 -14.29
CA GLU A 167 1.36 -9.93 -15.17
C GLU A 167 0.57 -8.86 -15.94
N ARG A 168 0.14 -7.78 -15.27
CA ARG A 168 -0.54 -6.65 -15.90
C ARG A 168 0.32 -6.02 -16.99
N LEU A 169 1.62 -5.83 -16.74
CA LEU A 169 2.54 -5.35 -17.77
C LEU A 169 2.66 -6.34 -18.94
N ALA A 170 2.85 -7.62 -18.66
CA ALA A 170 3.03 -8.66 -19.70
C ALA A 170 1.82 -8.77 -20.64
N VAL A 171 0.60 -8.67 -20.09
CA VAL A 171 -0.64 -8.64 -20.87
C VAL A 171 -0.67 -7.38 -21.74
N ASN A 172 -0.29 -6.22 -21.20
CA ASN A 172 -0.24 -4.98 -21.97
C ASN A 172 0.76 -5.04 -23.14
N GLU A 173 1.92 -5.64 -22.91
CA GLU A 173 2.92 -5.88 -23.95
C GLU A 173 2.44 -6.88 -25.02
N GLN A 174 1.62 -7.87 -24.61
CA GLN A 174 0.99 -8.80 -25.56
C GLN A 174 -0.03 -8.07 -26.44
N LEU A 175 -0.89 -7.24 -25.86
CA LEU A 175 -1.88 -6.46 -26.61
C LEU A 175 -1.20 -5.55 -27.65
N LEU A 176 -0.09 -4.91 -27.27
CA LEU A 176 0.71 -4.10 -28.20
C LEU A 176 1.27 -4.94 -29.34
N ARG A 177 1.86 -6.12 -29.05
CA ARG A 177 2.41 -7.04 -30.06
C ARG A 177 1.35 -7.60 -31.02
N GLU A 178 0.13 -7.79 -30.54
CA GLU A 178 -1.01 -8.25 -31.34
C GLU A 178 -1.63 -7.13 -32.22
N GLY A 179 -1.08 -5.91 -32.18
CA GLY A 179 -1.61 -4.78 -32.93
C GLY A 179 -2.95 -4.26 -32.38
N ARG A 180 -3.33 -4.64 -31.15
CA ARG A 180 -4.57 -4.21 -30.49
C ARG A 180 -4.43 -2.89 -29.74
N GLY A 181 -3.21 -2.36 -29.65
CA GLY A 181 -2.86 -1.25 -28.77
C GLY A 181 -2.76 -1.70 -27.31
N ALA A 182 -1.99 -0.99 -26.48
CA ALA A 182 -1.94 -1.26 -25.05
C ALA A 182 -3.10 -0.56 -24.32
N ASP A 183 -3.65 -1.23 -23.30
CA ASP A 183 -4.74 -0.74 -22.46
C ASP A 183 -4.18 0.13 -21.32
N GLU A 184 -4.53 1.42 -21.32
CA GLU A 184 -4.10 2.38 -20.30
C GLU A 184 -4.65 2.06 -18.90
N HIS A 185 -5.76 1.33 -18.81
CA HIS A 185 -6.40 0.92 -17.56
C HIS A 185 -5.78 -0.35 -16.99
N LEU A 186 -5.06 -1.13 -17.81
CA LEU A 186 -4.29 -2.29 -17.38
C LEU A 186 -2.94 -1.86 -16.81
N THR A 187 -3.00 -1.07 -15.74
CA THR A 187 -1.83 -0.42 -15.16
C THR A 187 -1.01 -1.37 -14.28
N CYS A 188 0.32 -1.24 -14.38
CA CYS A 188 1.28 -1.87 -13.45
C CYS A 188 1.57 -1.00 -12.21
N PHE A 189 0.84 0.10 -12.04
CA PHE A 189 0.88 0.92 -10.83
C PHE A 189 -0.22 0.46 -9.88
N ASP A 190 0.05 0.53 -8.58
CA ASP A 190 -0.94 0.22 -7.55
C ASP A 190 -0.86 1.19 -6.37
N ARG A 191 -1.85 1.07 -5.49
CA ARG A 191 -2.00 1.82 -4.26
C ARG A 191 -1.30 1.07 -3.13
N TRP A 192 -0.12 1.54 -2.79
CA TRP A 192 0.59 1.12 -1.60
C TRP A 192 0.01 1.81 -0.39
N VAL A 193 -0.46 1.02 0.59
CA VAL A 193 -0.90 1.56 1.87
C VAL A 193 0.13 1.23 2.92
N LEU A 194 0.88 2.26 3.28
CA LEU A 194 1.98 2.20 4.21
C LEU A 194 1.41 2.52 5.59
N ALA A 195 1.28 1.47 6.40
CA ALA A 195 0.70 1.59 7.72
C ALA A 195 1.67 2.22 8.72
N GLY A 196 1.13 3.01 9.65
CA GLY A 196 1.80 3.28 10.91
C GLY A 196 1.34 4.52 11.64
N ARG A 197 1.64 4.52 12.95
CA ARG A 197 1.63 5.72 13.81
C ARG A 197 2.51 6.86 13.30
N HIS A 198 3.48 6.52 12.44
CA HIS A 198 4.53 7.40 11.93
C HIS A 198 4.23 7.94 10.53
N ALA A 199 3.00 7.80 10.02
CA ALA A 199 2.66 8.27 8.67
C ALA A 199 3.05 9.74 8.40
N PRO A 200 2.87 10.70 9.34
CA PRO A 200 3.34 12.08 9.16
C PRO A 200 4.87 12.20 9.02
N ASP A 201 5.64 11.42 9.78
CA ASP A 201 7.10 11.46 9.71
C ASP A 201 7.63 10.74 8.47
N LEU A 202 6.95 9.66 8.06
CA LEU A 202 7.23 8.96 6.81
C LEU A 202 7.04 9.89 5.60
N VAL A 203 5.92 10.63 5.52
CA VAL A 203 5.70 11.53 4.38
C VAL A 203 6.68 12.70 4.36
N ARG A 204 7.12 13.22 5.52
CA ARG A 204 8.20 14.22 5.60
C ARG A 204 9.52 13.67 5.06
N ALA A 205 9.92 12.48 5.50
CA ALA A 205 11.13 11.83 5.02
C ALA A 205 11.07 11.55 3.50
N MET A 206 9.89 11.15 2.99
CA MET A 206 9.66 10.99 1.56
C MET A 206 9.81 12.31 0.82
N GLU A 207 9.21 13.41 1.30
CA GLU A 207 9.36 14.74 0.70
C GLU A 207 10.82 15.15 0.64
N GLU A 208 11.55 15.06 1.76
CA GLU A 208 12.97 15.42 1.83
C GLU A 208 13.80 14.61 0.84
N ALA A 209 13.59 13.29 0.77
CA ALA A 209 14.30 12.40 -0.14
C ALA A 209 13.96 12.70 -1.61
N MET A 210 12.67 12.89 -1.94
CA MET A 210 12.22 13.20 -3.29
C MET A 210 12.74 14.56 -3.77
N VAL A 211 12.70 15.60 -2.92
CA VAL A 211 13.25 16.92 -3.25
C VAL A 211 14.76 16.86 -3.43
N ALA A 212 15.47 16.14 -2.56
CA ALA A 212 16.92 15.93 -2.69
C ALA A 212 17.30 15.15 -3.98
N ASP A 213 16.42 14.27 -4.44
CA ASP A 213 16.57 13.52 -5.69
C ASP A 213 16.02 14.26 -6.93
N GLY A 214 15.62 15.54 -6.77
CA GLY A 214 15.26 16.44 -7.86
C GLY A 214 13.79 16.39 -8.31
N TYR A 215 12.92 15.70 -7.56
CA TYR A 215 11.48 15.64 -7.86
C TYR A 215 10.72 16.83 -7.27
N PRO A 216 9.63 17.27 -7.92
CA PRO A 216 8.81 18.40 -7.46
C PRO A 216 7.88 18.00 -6.30
N ALA A 217 8.43 17.61 -5.15
CA ALA A 217 7.68 17.16 -3.98
C ALA A 217 7.58 18.22 -2.86
N GLN A 218 8.12 19.41 -3.05
CA GLN A 218 8.11 20.48 -2.03
C GLN A 218 6.67 20.85 -1.62
N GLY A 219 6.42 20.91 -0.32
CA GLY A 219 5.12 21.16 0.30
C GLY A 219 4.26 19.91 0.49
N MET A 220 4.68 18.75 -0.04
CA MET A 220 3.87 17.52 -0.02
C MET A 220 3.49 17.09 1.39
N ALA A 221 4.43 17.02 2.34
CA ALA A 221 4.12 16.53 3.68
C ALA A 221 3.18 17.47 4.43
N ALA A 222 3.37 18.78 4.28
CA ALA A 222 2.48 19.78 4.88
C ALA A 222 1.06 19.65 4.35
N GLU A 223 0.90 19.54 3.03
CA GLU A 223 -0.38 19.38 2.35
C GLU A 223 -1.10 18.08 2.76
N VAL A 224 -0.37 16.97 2.73
CA VAL A 224 -0.88 15.64 3.09
C VAL A 224 -1.35 15.57 4.55
N VAL A 225 -0.61 16.20 5.46
CA VAL A 225 -0.96 16.24 6.90
C VAL A 225 -2.13 17.20 7.17
N ALA A 226 -2.19 18.33 6.47
CA ALA A 226 -3.26 19.31 6.61
C ALA A 226 -4.61 18.79 6.09
N HIS A 227 -4.60 18.00 5.02
CA HIS A 227 -5.80 17.52 4.34
C HIS A 227 -5.91 15.97 4.34
N PRO A 228 -6.08 15.34 5.52
CA PRO A 228 -6.22 13.89 5.60
C PRO A 228 -7.57 13.44 5.01
N LEU A 229 -7.53 12.36 4.24
CA LEU A 229 -8.73 11.70 3.72
C LEU A 229 -9.36 10.84 4.81
N VAL A 230 -10.53 11.23 5.30
CA VAL A 230 -11.26 10.48 6.33
C VAL A 230 -12.24 9.51 5.67
N LEU A 231 -11.96 8.21 5.79
CA LEU A 231 -12.84 7.21 5.23
C LEU A 231 -14.17 7.12 6.00
N ALA A 232 -15.27 7.20 5.27
CA ALA A 232 -16.62 6.99 5.78
C ALA A 232 -16.99 5.51 5.78
N TRP A 233 -17.92 5.15 6.66
CA TRP A 233 -18.46 3.78 6.76
C TRP A 233 -19.26 3.38 5.52
N THR A 234 -20.09 4.30 5.02
CA THR A 234 -20.90 4.11 3.82
C THR A 234 -20.08 4.56 2.62
N PRO A 235 -19.54 3.63 1.80
CA PRO A 235 -18.81 4.01 0.62
C PRO A 235 -19.76 4.68 -0.37
N GLN A 236 -19.27 5.74 -1.04
CA GLN A 236 -19.95 6.26 -2.21
C GLN A 236 -19.48 5.43 -3.41
N PRO A 237 -20.39 4.90 -4.25
CA PRO A 237 -20.00 4.25 -5.48
C PRO A 237 -19.35 5.30 -6.39
N ASP A 238 -18.18 4.97 -6.94
CA ASP A 238 -17.55 5.82 -7.94
C ASP A 238 -18.11 5.52 -9.33
N ALA A 239 -18.26 6.56 -10.14
CA ALA A 239 -18.78 6.48 -11.50
C ALA A 239 -17.88 5.65 -12.43
N SER A 240 -16.58 5.54 -12.11
CA SER A 240 -15.63 4.74 -12.88
C SER A 240 -15.82 3.23 -12.72
N GLY A 241 -16.51 2.78 -11.66
CA GLY A 241 -16.56 1.36 -11.28
C GLY A 241 -15.21 0.79 -10.80
N ILE A 242 -14.14 1.58 -10.79
CA ILE A 242 -12.82 1.18 -10.31
C ILE A 242 -12.80 1.36 -8.78
N PRO A 243 -12.53 0.29 -8.02
CA PRO A 243 -12.60 0.39 -6.57
C PRO A 243 -11.66 1.43 -5.99
N GLY A 244 -12.18 2.42 -5.26
CA GLY A 244 -11.42 3.43 -4.54
C GLY A 244 -10.72 4.49 -5.40
N GLU A 245 -11.04 4.57 -6.68
CA GLU A 245 -10.52 5.58 -7.62
C GLU A 245 -10.84 7.02 -7.15
N HIS A 246 -11.99 7.21 -6.51
CA HIS A 246 -12.37 8.47 -5.85
C HIS A 246 -11.50 8.86 -4.65
N LEU A 247 -10.76 7.92 -4.06
CA LEU A 247 -9.88 8.18 -2.91
C LEU A 247 -8.47 8.59 -3.35
N SER A 248 -7.94 7.88 -4.34
CA SER A 248 -6.68 8.17 -5.01
C SER A 248 -6.76 7.56 -6.41
N PRO A 249 -6.87 8.39 -7.46
CA PRO A 249 -6.94 7.90 -8.82
C PRO A 249 -5.72 7.05 -9.14
N LEU A 250 -5.93 5.85 -9.69
CA LEU A 250 -4.83 4.97 -10.06
C LEU A 250 -3.94 5.66 -11.09
N ARG A 251 -2.63 5.46 -10.96
CA ARG A 251 -1.73 5.89 -12.01
C ARG A 251 -1.96 5.02 -13.23
N ARG A 252 -2.10 5.64 -14.39
CA ARG A 252 -2.19 4.95 -15.67
C ARG A 252 -0.81 4.74 -16.25
N THR A 253 -0.66 3.76 -17.13
CA THR A 253 0.61 3.53 -17.85
C THR A 253 1.03 4.75 -18.69
N THR A 254 0.05 5.56 -19.10
CA THR A 254 0.21 6.82 -19.85
C THR A 254 0.57 8.02 -18.98
N ASP A 255 0.47 7.91 -17.65
CA ASP A 255 0.78 9.04 -16.78
C ASP A 255 2.27 9.39 -16.89
N PRO A 256 2.62 10.68 -17.05
CA PRO A 256 4.00 11.08 -17.25
C PRO A 256 4.88 10.62 -16.08
N VAL A 257 6.08 10.16 -16.39
CA VAL A 257 7.11 9.94 -15.38
C VAL A 257 7.38 11.29 -14.71
N ILE A 258 7.27 11.33 -13.38
CA ILE A 258 7.48 12.57 -12.63
C ILE A 258 9.00 12.78 -12.53
N GLY A 259 9.48 14.01 -12.64
CA GLY A 259 10.90 14.33 -12.54
C GLY A 259 11.71 14.21 -13.83
N THR A 260 11.15 13.71 -14.93
CA THR A 260 11.68 14.08 -16.24
C THR A 260 11.23 15.51 -16.48
N ARG A 261 12.17 16.47 -16.53
CA ARG A 261 11.88 17.72 -17.22
C ARG A 261 11.42 17.28 -18.60
N ALA A 262 10.14 17.49 -18.93
CA ALA A 262 9.76 17.65 -20.31
C ALA A 262 10.74 18.69 -20.83
N ALA A 263 11.68 18.27 -21.68
CA ALA A 263 12.48 19.20 -22.42
C ALA A 263 11.44 20.10 -23.09
N ARG A 264 11.34 21.34 -22.63
CA ARG A 264 10.53 22.35 -23.33
C ARG A 264 11.10 22.38 -24.74
N ALA A 265 10.34 21.83 -25.69
CA ALA A 265 10.47 22.20 -27.08
C ALA A 265 10.07 23.66 -27.24
#